data_AF-A0A081DFJ7-F1
#
_entry.id   AF-A0A081DFJ7-F1
#
_cell.length_a   1.000
_cell.length_b   1.000
_cell.length_c   1.000
_cell.angle_alpha   90.00
_cell.angle_beta   90.00
_cell.angle_gamma   90.00
#
_symmetry.space_group_name_H-M   'P 1'
#
loop_
_entity.id
_entity.type
_entity.pdbx_description
1 polymer ?
#
loop_
_entity_poly.entity_id
_entity_poly.type
_entity_poly.pdbx_seq_one_letter_code
_entity_poly.pdbx_strand_id
1 'polypeptide(L)'
;MWSQMHGNESTTTRALIPFMDWFVKSDNFKKYSLYIIPVLNPDGLKRWTRENANSVDLNRDAQNLSQPESVLLKTAFEVFQPDYCFNLHDQRTIYGTPDGSKGIHCSFLSPAADESREVTPARLKAMNVINQIIDCISHDSNHIIGRYGDGFNANCVGDTFQSLGVPTILFEAGQADDDYYRTETVHSIFKSLQRAIEVIASSDDVGSQKVLSEYHSITPIETNFCDILIKNVPSGKSTVDLSIMYREVLSDDILYFVPFLTGVNDTTVKNAHRIIDMSLIDAVVDFEISTGQKIISNSLDIQIFY
;
A
#
# COMPACT_ATOMS: atom_id res chain seq x y z
N MET A 1 -12.51 -7.76 8.00
CA MET A 1 -11.22 -7.52 7.32
C MET A 1 -11.38 -7.96 5.86
N TRP A 2 -10.85 -7.21 4.91
CA TRP A 2 -10.86 -7.61 3.51
C TRP A 2 -9.54 -7.23 2.84
N SER A 3 -9.05 -8.08 1.94
CA SER A 3 -7.88 -7.82 1.09
C SER A 3 -8.22 -8.07 -0.37
N GLN A 4 -7.33 -7.64 -1.26
CA GLN A 4 -7.46 -7.72 -2.72
C GLN A 4 -8.83 -7.25 -3.22
N MET A 5 -9.26 -6.08 -2.74
CA MET A 5 -10.33 -5.31 -3.40
C MET A 5 -9.88 -4.88 -4.80
N HIS A 6 -8.59 -4.57 -4.94
CA HIS A 6 -7.92 -4.54 -6.22
C HIS A 6 -7.19 -5.88 -6.43
N GLY A 7 -7.40 -6.50 -7.58
CA GLY A 7 -6.95 -7.87 -7.83
C GLY A 7 -5.44 -8.04 -7.81
N ASN A 8 -4.70 -7.02 -8.23
CA ASN A 8 -3.23 -7.02 -8.30
C ASN A 8 -2.51 -6.63 -7.00
N GLU A 9 -3.21 -6.53 -5.86
CA GLU A 9 -2.64 -6.08 -4.57
C GLU A 9 -2.52 -7.26 -3.58
N SER A 10 -1.65 -8.23 -3.91
CA SER A 10 -1.57 -9.51 -3.18
C SER A 10 -0.77 -9.47 -1.87
N THR A 11 0.00 -8.42 -1.60
CA THR A 11 0.98 -8.39 -0.49
C THR A 11 0.28 -8.56 0.85
N THR A 12 -0.78 -7.80 1.09
CA THR A 12 -1.53 -7.92 2.35
C THR A 12 -2.28 -9.24 2.49
N THR A 13 -2.72 -9.87 1.40
CA THR A 13 -3.30 -11.23 1.42
C THR A 13 -2.25 -12.26 1.84
N ARG A 14 -1.01 -12.14 1.35
CA ARG A 14 0.10 -13.01 1.76
C ARG A 14 0.41 -12.90 3.24
N ALA A 15 0.27 -11.71 3.84
CA ALA A 15 0.41 -11.50 5.29
C ALA A 15 -0.80 -12.04 6.08
N LEU A 16 -1.99 -12.00 5.49
CA LEU A 16 -3.23 -12.45 6.10
C LEU A 16 -3.27 -13.97 6.32
N ILE A 17 -2.68 -14.77 5.43
CA ILE A 17 -2.62 -16.24 5.55
C ILE A 17 -1.93 -16.70 6.84
N PRO A 18 -0.65 -16.35 7.12
CA PRO A 18 0.00 -16.71 8.38
C PRO A 18 -0.66 -16.02 9.59
N PHE A 19 -1.24 -14.83 9.41
CA PHE A 19 -2.01 -14.17 10.47
C PHE A 19 -3.22 -15.01 10.91
N MET A 20 -3.96 -15.63 9.98
CA MET A 20 -5.06 -16.52 10.34
C MET A 20 -4.57 -17.72 11.15
N ASP A 21 -3.46 -18.34 10.78
CA ASP A 21 -2.86 -19.45 11.52
C ASP A 21 -2.40 -19.03 12.93
N TRP A 22 -1.79 -17.84 13.05
CA TRP A 22 -1.45 -17.28 14.35
C TRP A 22 -2.71 -17.01 15.20
N PHE A 23 -3.73 -16.39 14.61
CA PHE A 23 -4.93 -15.97 15.34
C PHE A 23 -5.64 -17.17 15.95
N VAL A 24 -5.87 -18.25 15.18
CA VAL A 24 -6.56 -19.46 15.68
C VAL A 24 -5.80 -20.18 16.80
N LYS A 25 -4.48 -19.98 16.90
CA LYS A 25 -3.63 -20.52 17.96
C LYS A 25 -3.52 -19.59 19.18
N SER A 26 -3.91 -18.33 19.04
CA SER A 26 -3.82 -17.32 20.10
C SER A 26 -4.98 -17.43 21.10
N ASP A 27 -4.78 -16.91 22.31
CA ASP A 27 -5.86 -16.80 23.30
C ASP A 27 -6.98 -15.84 22.87
N ASN A 28 -6.69 -14.94 21.91
CA ASN A 28 -7.67 -14.00 21.37
C ASN A 28 -8.74 -14.69 20.53
N PHE A 29 -8.46 -15.86 19.94
CA PHE A 29 -9.44 -16.63 19.16
C PHE A 29 -10.71 -16.97 19.96
N LYS A 30 -10.57 -17.16 21.27
CA LYS A 30 -11.69 -17.50 22.16
C LYS A 30 -12.54 -16.28 22.55
N LYS A 31 -12.01 -15.07 22.33
CA LYS A 31 -12.60 -13.80 22.79
C LYS A 31 -13.15 -12.96 21.65
N TYR A 32 -12.54 -13.06 20.47
CA TYR A 32 -12.86 -12.22 19.32
C TYR A 32 -13.30 -13.08 18.15
N SER A 33 -14.25 -12.57 17.38
CA SER A 33 -14.65 -13.14 16.10
C SER A 33 -14.06 -12.29 14.98
N LEU A 34 -13.46 -12.92 13.98
CA LEU A 34 -12.97 -12.24 12.77
C LEU A 34 -13.79 -12.71 11.57
N TYR A 35 -14.34 -11.76 10.82
CA TYR A 35 -14.86 -11.99 9.48
C TYR A 35 -13.80 -11.55 8.47
N ILE A 36 -13.27 -12.50 7.70
CA ILE A 36 -12.16 -12.28 6.79
C ILE A 36 -12.58 -12.64 5.37
N ILE A 37 -12.39 -11.71 4.43
CA ILE A 37 -12.50 -11.93 2.99
C ILE A 37 -11.08 -11.84 2.42
N PRO A 38 -10.37 -12.96 2.20
CA PRO A 38 -8.98 -12.92 1.75
C PRO A 38 -8.83 -12.28 0.38
N VAL A 39 -9.71 -12.60 -0.57
CA VAL A 39 -9.70 -12.02 -1.91
C VAL A 39 -11.11 -11.54 -2.23
N LEU A 40 -11.32 -10.23 -2.21
CA LEU A 40 -12.62 -9.64 -2.54
C LEU A 40 -12.89 -9.62 -4.04
N ASN A 41 -11.86 -9.36 -4.86
CA ASN A 41 -11.94 -9.31 -6.32
C ASN A 41 -11.20 -10.50 -6.96
N PRO A 42 -11.79 -11.72 -6.95
CA PRO A 42 -11.15 -12.90 -7.49
C PRO A 42 -10.94 -12.84 -9.02
N ASP A 43 -11.83 -12.14 -9.74
CA ASP A 43 -11.69 -11.95 -11.19
C ASP A 43 -10.52 -11.03 -11.54
N GLY A 44 -10.36 -9.94 -10.77
CA GLY A 44 -9.20 -9.06 -10.88
C GLY A 44 -7.90 -9.79 -10.54
N LEU A 45 -7.89 -10.62 -9.48
CA LEU A 45 -6.72 -11.44 -9.13
C LEU A 45 -6.32 -12.36 -10.29
N LYS A 46 -7.29 -13.09 -10.86
CA LYS A 46 -7.05 -14.02 -11.97
C LYS A 46 -6.47 -13.33 -13.21
N ARG A 47 -6.80 -12.05 -13.44
CA ARG A 47 -6.31 -11.25 -14.57
C ARG A 47 -5.15 -10.33 -14.21
N TRP A 48 -4.75 -10.30 -12.94
CA TRP A 48 -3.82 -9.34 -12.36
C TRP A 48 -4.16 -7.88 -12.67
N THR A 49 -5.43 -7.50 -12.46
CA THR A 49 -5.93 -6.14 -12.68
C THR A 49 -6.39 -5.48 -11.40
N ARG A 50 -6.33 -4.14 -11.38
CA ARG A 50 -6.89 -3.34 -10.29
C ARG A 50 -8.41 -3.48 -10.24
N GLU A 51 -9.05 -3.34 -11.38
CA GLU A 51 -10.50 -3.40 -11.51
C GLU A 51 -11.03 -4.85 -11.54
N ASN A 52 -12.34 -5.01 -11.35
CA ASN A 52 -13.01 -6.31 -11.50
C ASN A 52 -13.24 -6.69 -12.98
N ALA A 53 -13.97 -7.77 -13.24
CA ALA A 53 -14.26 -8.25 -14.60
C ALA A 53 -15.01 -7.25 -15.50
N ASN A 54 -15.69 -6.26 -14.91
CA ASN A 54 -16.42 -5.21 -15.62
C ASN A 54 -15.61 -3.90 -15.73
N SER A 55 -14.31 -3.93 -15.43
CA SER A 55 -13.44 -2.74 -15.38
C SER A 55 -13.92 -1.68 -14.38
N VAL A 56 -14.54 -2.11 -13.28
CA VAL A 56 -14.94 -1.23 -12.17
C VAL A 56 -13.93 -1.32 -11.03
N ASP A 57 -13.45 -0.15 -10.57
CA ASP A 57 -12.71 -0.03 -9.30
C ASP A 57 -13.71 -0.19 -8.15
N LEU A 58 -13.66 -1.32 -7.45
CA LEU A 58 -14.56 -1.63 -6.34
C LEU A 58 -14.43 -0.62 -5.19
N ASN A 59 -13.26 0.01 -5.02
CA ASN A 59 -13.05 1.09 -4.05
C ASN A 59 -13.56 2.45 -4.54
N ARG A 60 -14.41 2.46 -5.57
CA ARG A 60 -15.20 3.61 -6.04
C ARG A 60 -16.69 3.25 -6.18
N ASP A 61 -17.11 2.09 -5.68
CA ASP A 61 -18.46 1.55 -5.87
C ASP A 61 -19.24 1.40 -4.54
N ALA A 62 -18.75 1.98 -3.43
CA ALA A 62 -19.34 1.81 -2.11
C ALA A 62 -20.77 2.37 -1.97
N GLN A 63 -21.13 3.36 -2.80
CA GLN A 63 -22.46 3.98 -2.82
C GLN A 63 -23.39 3.32 -3.85
N ASN A 64 -22.88 3.10 -5.06
CA ASN A 64 -23.69 2.56 -6.16
C ASN A 64 -23.97 1.07 -5.98
N LEU A 65 -23.05 0.32 -5.35
CA LEU A 65 -23.13 -1.12 -5.16
C LEU A 65 -23.48 -1.86 -6.47
N SER A 66 -22.86 -1.42 -7.56
CA SER A 66 -23.18 -1.90 -8.90
C SER A 66 -22.60 -3.29 -9.18
N GLN A 67 -21.59 -3.70 -8.41
CA GLN A 67 -20.88 -4.96 -8.58
C GLN A 67 -21.26 -5.99 -7.50
N PRO A 68 -21.30 -7.29 -7.82
CA PRO A 68 -21.62 -8.33 -6.85
C PRO A 68 -20.63 -8.38 -5.68
N GLU A 69 -19.35 -8.07 -5.91
CA GLU A 69 -18.32 -7.99 -4.87
C GLU A 69 -18.61 -6.84 -3.89
N SER A 70 -19.04 -5.68 -4.39
CA SER A 70 -19.43 -4.52 -3.57
C SER A 70 -20.65 -4.85 -2.70
N VAL A 71 -21.67 -5.48 -3.29
CA VAL A 71 -22.87 -5.95 -2.57
C VAL A 71 -22.48 -6.95 -1.48
N LEU A 72 -21.63 -7.94 -1.81
CA LEU A 72 -21.15 -8.94 -0.85
C LEU A 72 -20.45 -8.29 0.33
N LEU A 73 -19.53 -7.34 0.10
CA LEU A 73 -18.82 -6.67 1.18
C LEU A 73 -19.77 -5.85 2.06
N LYS A 74 -20.71 -5.12 1.45
CA LYS A 74 -21.73 -4.36 2.18
C LYS A 74 -22.62 -5.29 3.02
N THR A 75 -23.10 -6.39 2.45
CA THR A 75 -23.91 -7.38 3.16
C THR A 75 -23.12 -8.01 4.32
N ALA A 76 -21.84 -8.35 4.11
CA ALA A 76 -21.00 -8.88 5.17
C ALA A 76 -20.85 -7.87 6.33
N PHE A 77 -20.66 -6.57 6.02
CA PHE A 77 -20.62 -5.51 7.02
C PHE A 77 -21.94 -5.39 7.80
N GLU A 78 -23.08 -5.39 7.10
CA GLU A 78 -24.41 -5.24 7.73
C GLU A 78 -24.80 -6.44 8.58
N VAL A 79 -24.45 -7.65 8.16
CA VAL A 79 -24.78 -8.90 8.88
C VAL A 79 -23.83 -9.13 10.05
N PHE A 80 -22.53 -8.91 9.85
CA PHE A 80 -21.53 -9.15 10.90
C PHE A 80 -21.50 -8.04 11.96
N GLN A 81 -21.87 -6.80 11.59
CA GLN A 81 -21.86 -5.62 12.46
C GLN A 81 -20.50 -5.44 13.18
N PRO A 82 -19.39 -5.25 12.45
CA PRO A 82 -18.06 -5.24 13.04
C PRO A 82 -17.85 -4.07 14.02
N ASP A 83 -17.12 -4.33 15.10
CA ASP A 83 -16.57 -3.29 15.97
C ASP A 83 -15.38 -2.55 15.33
N TYR A 84 -14.67 -3.22 14.41
CA TYR A 84 -13.50 -2.68 13.68
C TYR A 84 -13.44 -3.23 12.25
N CYS A 85 -12.99 -2.39 11.32
CA CYS A 85 -12.78 -2.72 9.92
C CYS A 85 -11.31 -2.55 9.52
N PHE A 86 -10.68 -3.59 8.97
CA PHE A 86 -9.34 -3.48 8.37
C PHE A 86 -9.46 -3.58 6.86
N ASN A 87 -9.05 -2.50 6.19
CA ASN A 87 -8.98 -2.36 4.74
C ASN A 87 -7.53 -2.63 4.30
N LEU A 88 -7.30 -3.73 3.60
CA LEU A 88 -5.95 -4.23 3.31
C LEU A 88 -5.62 -4.04 1.81
N HIS A 89 -4.65 -3.17 1.54
CA HIS A 89 -4.24 -2.74 0.20
C HIS A 89 -2.71 -2.78 0.02
N ASP A 90 -2.29 -2.69 -1.23
CA ASP A 90 -0.91 -2.39 -1.59
C ASP A 90 -0.83 -0.97 -2.15
N GLN A 91 0.19 -0.21 -1.74
CA GLN A 91 0.54 1.06 -2.36
C GLN A 91 1.63 0.88 -3.41
N ARG A 92 1.61 1.76 -4.42
CA ARG A 92 2.62 1.80 -5.48
C ARG A 92 4.01 2.17 -4.94
N THR A 93 5.06 1.84 -5.68
CA THR A 93 6.46 2.14 -5.32
C THR A 93 6.84 3.62 -5.47
N ILE A 94 5.89 4.48 -5.86
CA ILE A 94 6.10 5.92 -6.13
C ILE A 94 6.11 6.80 -4.87
N TYR A 95 5.88 6.23 -3.69
CA TYR A 95 5.72 6.99 -2.46
C TYR A 95 7.04 7.13 -1.69
N GLY A 96 7.36 8.37 -1.34
CA GLY A 96 8.49 8.72 -0.48
C GLY A 96 8.09 9.69 0.63
N THR A 97 9.05 10.00 1.51
CA THR A 97 8.94 11.07 2.50
C THR A 97 8.78 12.43 1.82
N PRO A 98 8.28 13.49 2.49
CA PRO A 98 8.01 14.77 1.84
C PRO A 98 9.26 15.44 1.24
N ASP A 99 10.41 15.24 1.86
CA ASP A 99 11.71 15.69 1.37
C ASP A 99 12.26 14.79 0.24
N GLY A 100 11.67 13.61 0.00
CA GLY A 100 12.09 12.62 -0.97
C GLY A 100 13.32 11.81 -0.55
N SER A 101 13.77 11.91 0.71
CA SER A 101 15.00 11.26 1.14
C SER A 101 14.87 9.74 1.29
N LYS A 102 13.68 9.23 1.59
CA LYS A 102 13.43 7.79 1.83
C LYS A 102 12.12 7.32 1.21
N GLY A 103 12.09 6.07 0.74
CA GLY A 103 10.88 5.40 0.29
C GLY A 103 9.97 5.01 1.46
N ILE A 104 8.69 4.76 1.18
CA ILE A 104 7.70 4.34 2.18
C ILE A 104 7.50 2.83 2.14
N HIS A 105 7.81 2.18 3.26
CA HIS A 105 7.74 0.72 3.40
C HIS A 105 6.32 0.20 3.58
N CYS A 106 5.54 0.87 4.42
CA CYS A 106 4.10 0.72 4.48
C CYS A 106 3.51 2.01 5.02
N SER A 107 2.20 2.18 4.85
CA SER A 107 1.50 3.29 5.46
C SER A 107 0.14 2.89 6.02
N PHE A 108 -0.35 3.73 6.91
CA PHE A 108 -1.63 3.52 7.58
C PHE A 108 -2.48 4.79 7.54
N LEU A 109 -3.78 4.61 7.64
CA LEU A 109 -4.73 5.72 7.71
C LEU A 109 -5.97 5.34 8.51
N SER A 110 -6.42 6.26 9.34
CA SER A 110 -7.80 6.36 9.83
C SER A 110 -8.58 7.21 8.83
N PRO A 111 -9.40 6.61 7.93
CA PRO A 111 -10.05 7.30 6.82
C PRO A 111 -10.86 8.50 7.28
N ALA A 112 -11.16 9.44 6.39
CA ALA A 112 -12.06 10.53 6.73
C ALA A 112 -13.51 10.01 6.85
N ALA A 113 -14.27 10.54 7.79
CA ALA A 113 -15.68 10.22 7.95
C ALA A 113 -16.59 11.11 7.07
N ASP A 114 -16.09 12.28 6.69
CA ASP A 114 -16.78 13.29 5.88
C ASP A 114 -15.78 14.26 5.24
N GLU A 115 -16.28 15.19 4.43
CA GLU A 115 -15.48 16.22 3.74
C GLU A 115 -14.72 17.15 4.69
N SER A 116 -15.23 17.36 5.92
CA SER A 116 -14.58 18.21 6.93
C SER A 116 -13.40 17.52 7.61
N ARG A 117 -13.31 16.19 7.47
CA ARG A 117 -12.29 15.34 8.09
C ARG A 117 -12.27 15.49 9.61
N GLU A 118 -13.44 15.65 10.22
CA GLU A 118 -13.58 15.69 11.67
C GLU A 118 -13.02 14.41 12.30
N VAL A 119 -12.35 14.52 13.45
CA VAL A 119 -11.90 13.36 14.22
C VAL A 119 -13.07 12.86 15.07
N THR A 120 -13.87 11.97 14.49
CA THR A 120 -14.94 11.27 15.22
C THR A 120 -14.38 10.30 16.26
N PRO A 121 -15.17 9.84 17.25
CA PRO A 121 -14.73 8.81 18.20
C PRO A 121 -14.23 7.53 17.50
N ALA A 122 -14.85 7.16 16.38
CA ALA A 122 -14.45 6.02 15.59
C ALA A 122 -13.07 6.22 14.94
N ARG A 123 -12.82 7.40 14.39
CA ARG A 123 -11.50 7.74 13.82
C ARG A 123 -10.43 7.77 14.90
N LEU A 124 -10.73 8.31 16.08
CA LEU A 124 -9.80 8.37 17.20
C LEU A 124 -9.39 6.96 17.67
N LYS A 125 -10.34 6.02 17.73
CA LYS A 125 -10.05 4.60 18.02
C LYS A 125 -9.12 3.99 16.97
N ALA A 126 -9.39 4.22 15.69
CA ALA A 126 -8.53 3.74 14.60
C ALA A 126 -7.12 4.35 14.66
N MET A 127 -7.01 5.67 14.92
CA MET A 127 -5.72 6.36 15.11
C MET A 127 -4.91 5.78 16.27
N ASN A 128 -5.56 5.47 17.41
CA ASN A 128 -4.88 4.85 18.54
C ASN A 128 -4.26 3.50 18.17
N VAL A 129 -5.01 2.65 17.46
CA VAL A 129 -4.50 1.36 16.98
C VAL A 129 -3.32 1.57 16.02
N ILE A 130 -3.41 2.54 15.10
CA ILE A 130 -2.32 2.88 14.17
C ILE A 130 -1.06 3.30 14.92
N ASN A 131 -1.16 4.17 15.94
CA ASN A 131 0.00 4.60 16.72
C ASN A 131 0.72 3.39 17.35
N GLN A 132 -0.04 2.45 17.90
CA GLN A 132 0.49 1.24 18.54
C GLN A 132 1.08 0.24 17.53
N ILE A 133 0.53 0.16 16.32
CA ILE A 133 1.10 -0.60 15.21
C ILE A 133 2.45 -0.02 14.84
N ILE A 134 2.51 1.29 14.61
CA ILE A 134 3.72 1.98 14.15
C ILE A 134 4.80 1.88 15.20
N ASP A 135 4.48 2.11 16.48
CA ASP A 135 5.40 1.90 17.58
C ASP A 135 5.97 0.47 17.52
N CYS A 136 5.13 -0.55 17.42
CA CYS A 136 5.59 -1.94 17.35
C CYS A 136 6.53 -2.24 16.17
N ILE A 137 6.19 -1.82 14.95
CA ILE A 137 6.97 -2.21 13.75
C ILE A 137 8.17 -1.31 13.49
N SER A 138 8.18 -0.08 14.03
CA SER A 138 9.32 0.85 13.87
C SER A 138 10.55 0.42 14.66
N HIS A 139 10.39 -0.42 15.70
CA HIS A 139 11.51 -1.00 16.44
C HIS A 139 12.24 -2.09 15.66
N ASP A 140 11.54 -2.74 14.73
CA ASP A 140 12.06 -3.91 14.00
C ASP A 140 12.63 -3.55 12.62
N SER A 141 12.50 -2.29 12.20
CA SER A 141 12.77 -1.86 10.83
C SER A 141 13.46 -0.50 10.78
N ASN A 142 14.47 -0.36 9.93
CA ASN A 142 15.08 0.93 9.59
C ASN A 142 14.27 1.70 8.51
N HIS A 143 13.19 1.09 8.01
CA HIS A 143 12.37 1.67 6.97
C HIS A 143 11.36 2.69 7.52
N ILE A 144 10.87 3.57 6.64
CA ILE A 144 9.91 4.61 7.01
C ILE A 144 8.49 4.09 6.90
N ILE A 145 7.74 4.27 7.99
CA ILE A 145 6.31 4.02 8.04
C ILE A 145 5.56 5.34 7.85
N GLY A 146 4.68 5.37 6.86
CA GLY A 146 3.98 6.57 6.44
C GLY A 146 2.56 6.70 7.01
N ARG A 147 2.03 7.91 6.95
CA ARG A 147 0.60 8.20 7.09
C ARG A 147 0.01 8.50 5.71
N TYR A 148 -0.95 7.69 5.30
CA TYR A 148 -1.63 7.87 4.00
C TYR A 148 -2.54 9.11 4.04
N GLY A 149 -2.80 9.71 2.88
CA GLY A 149 -3.62 10.92 2.77
C GLY A 149 -5.09 10.66 3.10
N ASP A 150 -5.71 11.54 3.87
CA ASP A 150 -7.09 11.42 4.36
C ASP A 150 -8.13 12.20 3.53
N GLY A 151 -7.90 12.32 2.22
CA GLY A 151 -8.85 12.95 1.31
C GLY A 151 -10.16 12.18 1.26
N PHE A 152 -11.26 12.81 1.69
CA PHE A 152 -12.57 12.16 1.73
C PHE A 152 -13.13 11.86 0.34
N ASN A 153 -13.65 10.66 0.17
CA ASN A 153 -14.46 10.23 -0.96
C ASN A 153 -15.48 9.19 -0.50
N ALA A 154 -16.76 9.58 -0.44
CA ALA A 154 -17.85 8.70 -0.05
C ALA A 154 -17.98 7.43 -0.92
N ASN A 155 -17.38 7.39 -2.12
CA ASN A 155 -17.38 6.21 -2.97
C ASN A 155 -16.31 5.17 -2.57
N CYS A 156 -15.34 5.55 -1.73
CA CYS A 156 -14.38 4.65 -1.14
C CYS A 156 -15.02 3.86 0.01
N VAL A 157 -14.67 2.57 0.11
CA VAL A 157 -15.25 1.69 1.13
C VAL A 157 -14.76 2.08 2.53
N GLY A 158 -13.47 2.40 2.66
CA GLY A 158 -12.88 2.82 3.94
C GLY A 158 -13.61 4.01 4.56
N ASP A 159 -13.77 5.08 3.79
CA ASP A 159 -14.50 6.29 4.16
C ASP A 159 -15.97 6.00 4.47
N THR A 160 -16.62 5.14 3.68
CA THR A 160 -18.02 4.74 3.91
C THR A 160 -18.20 4.02 5.25
N PHE A 161 -17.35 3.05 5.58
CA PHE A 161 -17.48 2.34 6.86
C PHE A 161 -17.09 3.24 8.04
N GLN A 162 -16.14 4.14 7.83
CA GLN A 162 -15.75 5.13 8.82
C GLN A 162 -16.86 6.16 9.09
N SER A 163 -17.59 6.60 8.06
CA SER A 163 -18.73 7.52 8.18
C SER A 163 -19.94 6.87 8.86
N LEU A 164 -20.07 5.54 8.75
CA LEU A 164 -21.04 4.74 9.50
C LEU A 164 -20.65 4.53 10.98
N GLY A 165 -19.57 5.16 11.44
CA GLY A 165 -19.16 5.17 12.85
C GLY A 165 -18.38 3.93 13.29
N VAL A 166 -17.94 3.07 12.36
CA VAL A 166 -17.09 1.92 12.67
C VAL A 166 -15.62 2.30 12.50
N PRO A 167 -14.77 2.18 13.53
CA PRO A 167 -13.33 2.38 13.41
C PRO A 167 -12.74 1.56 12.26
N THR A 168 -12.25 2.26 11.24
CA THR A 168 -11.71 1.64 10.03
C THR A 168 -10.24 2.02 9.90
N ILE A 169 -9.40 1.02 9.61
CA ILE A 169 -7.96 1.19 9.48
C ILE A 169 -7.57 0.73 8.08
N LEU A 170 -6.97 1.63 7.31
CA LEU A 170 -6.33 1.33 6.05
C LEU A 170 -4.89 0.85 6.31
N PHE A 171 -4.54 -0.26 5.68
CA PHE A 171 -3.20 -0.81 5.61
C PHE A 171 -2.75 -0.73 4.15
N GLU A 172 -1.62 -0.08 3.90
CA GLU A 172 -1.04 0.06 2.57
C GLU A 172 0.36 -0.57 2.58
N ALA A 173 0.49 -1.76 1.99
CA ALA A 173 1.78 -2.41 1.84
C ALA A 173 2.60 -1.67 0.78
N GLY A 174 3.75 -1.11 1.16
CA GLY A 174 4.64 -0.38 0.26
C GLY A 174 5.81 -1.23 -0.22
N GLN A 175 6.97 -0.58 -0.31
CA GLN A 175 8.17 -1.13 -0.93
C GLN A 175 9.36 -0.95 0.02
N ALA A 176 10.09 -2.03 0.27
CA ALA A 176 11.40 -2.01 0.93
C ALA A 176 12.50 -2.05 -0.13
N ASP A 177 13.04 -0.90 -0.49
CA ASP A 177 14.17 -0.79 -1.41
C ASP A 177 13.96 -1.65 -2.69
N ASP A 178 14.85 -2.61 -2.97
CA ASP A 178 14.78 -3.51 -4.14
C ASP A 178 14.02 -4.83 -3.92
N ASP A 179 13.31 -5.01 -2.79
CA ASP A 179 12.48 -6.19 -2.50
C ASP A 179 11.14 -6.15 -3.27
N TYR A 180 11.17 -6.35 -4.58
CA TYR A 180 9.96 -6.37 -5.42
C TYR A 180 9.00 -7.53 -5.09
N TYR A 181 9.49 -8.58 -4.42
CA TYR A 181 8.64 -9.64 -3.87
C TYR A 181 7.98 -9.25 -2.55
N ARG A 182 8.29 -8.07 -2.00
CA ARG A 182 7.68 -7.46 -0.81
C ARG A 182 7.71 -8.38 0.42
N THR A 183 8.73 -9.21 0.54
CA THR A 183 8.90 -10.15 1.66
C THR A 183 8.97 -9.42 3.00
N GLU A 184 9.75 -8.35 3.08
CA GLU A 184 9.88 -7.53 4.29
C GLU A 184 8.57 -6.81 4.62
N THR A 185 7.89 -6.28 3.60
CA THR A 185 6.60 -5.61 3.80
C THR A 185 5.51 -6.59 4.23
N VAL A 186 5.46 -7.82 3.68
CA VAL A 186 4.57 -8.89 4.15
C VAL A 186 4.78 -9.15 5.64
N HIS A 187 6.03 -9.24 6.09
CA HIS A 187 6.35 -9.44 7.49
C HIS A 187 5.88 -8.28 8.37
N SER A 188 6.13 -7.03 7.95
CA SER A 188 5.65 -5.86 8.69
C SER A 188 4.12 -5.82 8.77
N ILE A 189 3.39 -6.08 7.68
CA ILE A 189 1.92 -6.14 7.69
C ILE A 189 1.43 -7.27 8.61
N PHE A 190 2.05 -8.46 8.56
CA PHE A 190 1.70 -9.55 9.47
C PHE A 190 1.82 -9.13 10.94
N LYS A 191 2.95 -8.51 11.33
CA LYS A 191 3.15 -7.96 12.68
C LYS A 191 2.15 -6.86 13.02
N SER A 192 1.84 -5.97 12.07
CA SER A 192 0.82 -4.94 12.24
C SER A 192 -0.55 -5.53 12.55
N LEU A 193 -0.96 -6.59 11.85
CA LEU A 193 -2.23 -7.28 12.10
C LEU A 193 -2.25 -7.91 13.50
N GLN A 194 -1.18 -8.59 13.92
CA GLN A 194 -1.07 -9.14 15.27
C GLN A 194 -1.22 -8.04 16.32
N ARG A 195 -0.43 -6.97 16.18
CA ARG A 195 -0.43 -5.85 17.11
C ARG A 195 -1.79 -5.17 17.18
N ALA A 196 -2.48 -5.02 16.06
CA ALA A 196 -3.81 -4.44 16.02
C ALA A 196 -4.80 -5.25 16.89
N ILE A 197 -4.79 -6.58 16.77
CA ILE A 197 -5.65 -7.45 17.59
C ILE A 197 -5.30 -7.35 19.07
N GLU A 198 -4.01 -7.33 19.43
CA GLU A 198 -3.57 -7.19 20.82
C GLU A 198 -4.02 -5.88 21.45
N VAL A 199 -3.92 -4.77 20.72
CA VAL A 199 -4.32 -3.44 21.18
C VAL A 199 -5.84 -3.34 21.35
N ILE A 200 -6.60 -3.88 20.39
CA ILE A 200 -8.06 -3.97 20.51
C ILE A 200 -8.43 -4.83 21.73
N ALA A 201 -7.62 -5.86 22.02
CA ALA A 201 -7.88 -6.76 23.13
C ALA A 201 -7.54 -6.20 24.52
N SER A 202 -6.54 -5.33 24.64
CA SER A 202 -6.12 -4.76 25.94
C SER A 202 -7.10 -3.70 26.46
N SER A 203 -7.88 -3.06 25.57
CA SER A 203 -8.87 -2.02 25.94
C SER A 203 -8.27 -0.85 26.74
N ASP A 204 -7.03 -0.46 26.43
CA ASP A 204 -6.40 0.67 27.11
C ASP A 204 -7.03 1.99 26.67
N ASP A 205 -7.64 2.70 27.62
CA ASP A 205 -8.16 4.05 27.39
C ASP A 205 -6.97 5.03 27.34
N VAL A 206 -6.73 5.60 26.15
CA VAL A 206 -5.66 6.56 25.92
C VAL A 206 -6.28 7.93 25.70
N GLY A 207 -5.80 8.93 26.44
CA GLY A 207 -6.28 10.30 26.32
C GLY A 207 -6.22 10.82 24.87
N SER A 208 -7.35 11.35 24.39
CA SER A 208 -7.53 11.76 22.99
C SER A 208 -6.42 12.67 22.45
N GLN A 209 -5.93 13.60 23.28
CA GLN A 209 -4.87 14.54 22.88
C GLN A 209 -3.55 13.83 22.56
N LYS A 210 -3.20 12.78 23.31
CA LYS A 210 -1.99 11.98 23.09
C LYS A 210 -2.10 11.23 21.77
N VAL A 211 -3.23 10.54 21.56
CA VAL A 211 -3.52 9.79 20.32
C VAL A 211 -3.38 10.69 19.10
N LEU A 212 -3.99 11.88 19.14
CA LEU A 212 -3.93 12.84 18.05
C LEU A 212 -2.50 13.33 17.79
N SER A 213 -1.77 13.70 18.83
CA SER A 213 -0.41 14.21 18.70
C SER A 213 0.53 13.17 18.06
N GLU A 214 0.43 11.91 18.49
CA GLU A 214 1.19 10.79 17.94
C GLU A 214 0.78 10.49 16.50
N TYR A 215 -0.53 10.47 16.20
CA TYR A 215 -1.00 10.19 14.85
C TYR A 215 -0.58 11.28 13.85
N HIS A 216 -0.62 12.54 14.26
CA HIS A 216 -0.22 13.66 13.42
C HIS A 216 1.31 13.80 13.28
N SER A 217 2.11 13.18 14.16
CA SER A 217 3.57 13.15 14.02
C SER A 217 4.06 12.07 13.05
N ILE A 218 3.20 11.12 12.66
CA ILE A 218 3.52 10.13 11.61
C ILE A 218 3.81 10.86 10.31
N THR A 219 4.93 10.52 9.68
CA THR A 219 5.41 11.16 8.44
C THR A 219 4.38 11.00 7.32
N PRO A 220 3.86 12.09 6.74
CA PRO A 220 2.98 11.99 5.58
C PRO A 220 3.76 11.52 4.36
N ILE A 221 3.08 10.89 3.41
CA ILE A 221 3.69 10.36 2.19
C ILE A 221 3.46 11.30 1.00
N GLU A 222 4.37 11.30 0.03
CA GLU A 222 4.28 12.09 -1.19
C GLU A 222 4.57 11.24 -2.44
N THR A 223 4.02 11.62 -3.59
CA THR A 223 4.32 10.96 -4.87
C THR A 223 5.58 11.57 -5.47
N ASN A 224 6.74 11.04 -5.10
CA ASN A 224 8.05 11.61 -5.47
C ASN A 224 9.16 10.56 -5.65
N PHE A 225 8.81 9.28 -5.73
CA PHE A 225 9.72 8.16 -5.98
C PHE A 225 9.47 7.51 -7.34
N CYS A 226 10.49 6.81 -7.84
CA CYS A 226 10.36 5.80 -8.89
C CYS A 226 11.17 4.55 -8.53
N ASP A 227 11.10 3.52 -9.38
CA ASP A 227 11.83 2.27 -9.18
C ASP A 227 13.32 2.43 -9.47
N ILE A 228 13.64 3.03 -10.63
CA ILE A 228 15.03 3.32 -11.01
C ILE A 228 15.14 4.76 -11.51
N LEU A 229 16.08 5.52 -10.96
CA LEU A 229 16.48 6.83 -11.44
C LEU A 229 17.90 6.75 -12.00
N ILE A 230 18.01 6.88 -13.33
CA ILE A 230 19.31 6.96 -14.00
C ILE A 230 19.65 8.44 -14.19
N LYS A 231 20.70 8.90 -13.50
CA LYS A 231 21.19 10.27 -13.56
C LYS A 231 22.26 10.44 -14.62
N ASN A 232 22.34 11.65 -15.16
CA ASN A 232 23.43 12.10 -16.03
C ASN A 232 23.61 11.27 -17.33
N VAL A 233 22.53 10.74 -17.89
CA VAL A 233 22.57 9.97 -19.15
C VAL A 233 23.02 10.88 -20.31
N PRO A 234 24.09 10.54 -21.04
CA PRO A 234 24.53 11.33 -22.20
C PRO A 234 23.43 11.41 -23.27
N SER A 235 23.08 12.64 -23.68
CA SER A 235 22.12 12.91 -24.75
C SER A 235 22.59 14.09 -25.58
N GLY A 236 23.24 13.80 -26.71
CA GLY A 236 23.86 14.80 -27.57
C GLY A 236 24.99 15.56 -26.86
N LYS A 237 24.79 16.86 -26.60
CA LYS A 237 25.76 17.74 -25.92
C LYS A 237 25.42 18.00 -24.44
N SER A 238 24.37 17.37 -23.94
CA SER A 238 23.88 17.53 -22.57
C SER A 238 23.71 16.17 -21.91
N THR A 239 23.30 16.20 -20.64
CA THR A 239 22.84 15.03 -19.93
C THR A 239 21.35 15.14 -19.61
N VAL A 240 20.71 14.01 -19.40
CA VAL A 240 19.31 13.92 -18.93
C VAL A 240 19.21 12.89 -17.81
N ASP A 241 18.22 13.07 -16.95
CA ASP A 241 17.84 12.07 -15.95
C ASP A 241 16.62 11.28 -16.45
N LEU A 242 16.61 9.97 -16.24
CA LEU A 242 15.56 9.05 -16.67
C LEU A 242 14.92 8.38 -15.47
N SER A 243 13.59 8.48 -15.37
CA SER A 243 12.79 7.79 -14.36
C SER A 243 12.14 6.55 -14.95
N ILE A 244 12.31 5.40 -14.31
CA ILE A 244 11.82 4.10 -14.76
C ILE A 244 10.92 3.50 -13.67
N MET A 245 9.84 2.86 -14.11
CA MET A 245 8.96 2.05 -13.27
C MET A 245 8.85 0.64 -13.83
N TYR A 246 8.78 -0.35 -12.97
CA TYR A 246 8.35 -1.69 -13.34
C TYR A 246 6.83 -1.73 -13.47
N ARG A 247 6.35 -2.32 -14.56
CA ARG A 247 4.96 -2.71 -14.71
C ARG A 247 4.86 -4.22 -14.56
N GLU A 248 3.91 -4.64 -13.75
CA GLU A 248 3.54 -6.02 -13.58
C GLU A 248 2.72 -6.49 -14.80
N VAL A 249 3.14 -7.59 -15.41
CA VAL A 249 2.51 -8.19 -16.59
C VAL A 249 2.35 -9.69 -16.34
N LEU A 250 1.11 -10.16 -16.26
CA LEU A 250 0.81 -11.58 -16.14
C LEU A 250 0.84 -12.24 -17.53
N SER A 251 1.68 -13.26 -17.71
CA SER A 251 1.72 -14.09 -18.93
C SER A 251 1.99 -15.55 -18.55
N ASP A 252 1.19 -16.47 -19.08
CA ASP A 252 1.31 -17.92 -18.81
C ASP A 252 1.40 -18.25 -17.30
N ASP A 253 0.56 -17.59 -16.49
CA ASP A 253 0.51 -17.68 -15.03
C ASP A 253 1.80 -17.25 -14.29
N ILE A 254 2.72 -16.57 -14.99
CA ILE A 254 3.93 -15.98 -14.44
C ILE A 254 3.78 -14.45 -14.41
N LEU A 255 4.09 -13.84 -13.27
CA LEU A 255 4.04 -12.39 -13.10
C LEU A 255 5.41 -11.79 -13.42
N TYR A 256 5.50 -11.05 -14.52
CA TYR A 256 6.73 -10.39 -14.95
C TYR A 256 6.76 -8.93 -14.51
N PHE A 257 7.92 -8.48 -14.04
CA PHE A 257 8.22 -7.07 -13.80
C PHE A 257 8.96 -6.52 -15.01
N VAL A 258 8.27 -5.70 -15.81
CA VAL A 258 8.79 -5.16 -17.05
C VAL A 258 9.16 -3.69 -16.86
N PRO A 259 10.42 -3.28 -17.04
CA PRO A 259 10.85 -1.89 -16.89
C PRO A 259 10.36 -0.99 -18.03
N PHE A 260 9.79 0.17 -17.67
CA PHE A 260 9.31 1.19 -18.58
C PHE A 260 9.80 2.58 -18.17
N LEU A 261 10.29 3.35 -19.15
CA LEU A 261 10.58 4.77 -18.97
C LEU A 261 9.27 5.53 -18.73
N THR A 262 9.19 6.24 -17.60
CA THR A 262 8.03 7.06 -17.23
C THR A 262 8.29 8.55 -17.29
N GLY A 263 9.56 8.99 -17.24
CA GLY A 263 9.90 10.41 -17.27
C GLY A 263 11.32 10.69 -17.76
N VAL A 264 11.50 11.88 -18.34
CA VAL A 264 12.82 12.44 -18.71
C VAL A 264 12.90 13.82 -18.05
N ASN A 265 13.93 14.04 -17.22
CA ASN A 265 14.08 15.24 -16.39
C ASN A 265 12.81 15.57 -15.57
N ASP A 266 12.14 14.54 -15.06
CA ASP A 266 10.92 14.72 -14.28
C ASP A 266 11.25 15.26 -12.88
N THR A 267 11.00 16.54 -12.67
CA THR A 267 11.30 17.23 -11.41
C THR A 267 10.40 16.81 -10.25
N THR A 268 9.32 16.05 -10.52
CA THR A 268 8.46 15.51 -9.46
C THR A 268 9.09 14.29 -8.78
N VAL A 269 9.93 13.55 -9.51
CA VAL A 269 10.73 12.44 -8.97
C VAL A 269 11.94 13.01 -8.25
N LYS A 270 11.93 12.93 -6.92
CA LYS A 270 13.04 13.40 -6.07
C LYS A 270 14.10 12.31 -5.87
N ASN A 271 13.69 11.04 -5.87
CA ASN A 271 14.54 9.91 -5.55
C ASN A 271 13.98 8.59 -6.10
N ALA A 272 14.67 7.47 -5.87
CA ALA A 272 14.26 6.15 -6.34
C ALA A 272 14.71 5.03 -5.40
N HIS A 273 14.13 3.84 -5.57
CA HIS A 273 14.58 2.61 -4.89
C HIS A 273 15.98 2.21 -5.35
N ARG A 274 16.33 2.48 -6.61
CA ARG A 274 17.68 2.31 -7.15
C ARG A 274 18.12 3.55 -7.93
N ILE A 275 19.29 4.11 -7.57
CA ILE A 275 19.90 5.23 -8.30
C ILE A 275 21.14 4.74 -9.04
N ILE A 276 21.25 5.13 -10.30
CA ILE A 276 22.40 4.87 -11.16
C ILE A 276 22.92 6.22 -11.65
N ASP A 277 24.14 6.59 -11.28
CA ASP A 277 24.74 7.85 -11.75
C ASP A 277 25.78 7.57 -12.84
N MET A 278 25.43 7.89 -14.09
CA MET A 278 26.30 7.66 -15.25
C MET A 278 27.59 8.50 -15.21
N SER A 279 27.69 9.53 -14.36
CA SER A 279 28.93 10.27 -14.17
C SER A 279 29.96 9.52 -13.32
N LEU A 280 29.53 8.49 -12.60
CA LEU A 280 30.36 7.70 -11.67
C LEU A 280 30.71 6.31 -12.22
N ILE A 281 30.14 5.93 -13.38
CA ILE A 281 30.23 4.57 -13.92
C ILE A 281 30.81 4.65 -15.34
N ASP A 282 31.85 3.86 -15.60
CA ASP A 282 32.41 3.68 -16.95
C ASP A 282 31.64 2.58 -17.69
N ALA A 283 30.35 2.83 -17.94
CA ALA A 283 29.45 1.93 -18.65
C ALA A 283 29.01 2.56 -19.98
N VAL A 284 29.01 1.76 -21.04
CA VAL A 284 28.40 2.16 -22.31
C VAL A 284 26.88 2.10 -22.14
N VAL A 285 26.20 3.17 -22.56
CA VAL A 285 24.74 3.18 -22.70
C VAL A 285 24.37 2.16 -23.76
N ASP A 286 23.80 1.03 -23.34
CA ASP A 286 23.47 -0.12 -24.20
C ASP A 286 21.96 -0.33 -24.35
N PHE A 287 21.16 0.58 -23.81
CA PHE A 287 19.70 0.51 -23.89
C PHE A 287 19.15 1.36 -25.05
N GLU A 288 18.12 0.83 -25.70
CA GLU A 288 17.26 1.58 -26.59
C GLU A 288 15.83 1.61 -26.02
N ILE A 289 15.17 2.76 -26.12
CA ILE A 289 13.77 2.89 -25.71
C ILE A 289 12.91 2.38 -26.86
N SER A 290 12.39 1.17 -26.70
CA SER A 290 11.56 0.51 -27.70
C SER A 290 10.11 1.04 -27.72
N THR A 291 9.33 0.64 -28.73
CA THR A 291 7.91 0.99 -28.83
C THR A 291 7.17 0.62 -27.54
N GLY A 292 6.43 1.57 -26.98
CA GLY A 292 5.77 1.41 -25.69
C GLY A 292 6.62 1.79 -24.48
N GLN A 293 7.78 2.43 -24.66
CA GLN A 293 8.68 2.95 -23.62
C GLN A 293 9.41 1.88 -22.80
N LYS A 294 9.39 0.62 -23.25
CA LYS A 294 10.14 -0.46 -22.59
C LYS A 294 11.65 -0.22 -22.76
N ILE A 295 12.39 -0.41 -21.67
CA ILE A 295 13.83 -0.15 -21.57
C ILE A 295 14.54 -1.35 -20.92
N ILE A 296 15.57 -1.89 -21.56
CA ILE A 296 16.41 -2.97 -21.01
C ILE A 296 17.87 -2.57 -21.20
N SER A 297 18.69 -2.79 -20.19
CA SER A 297 20.14 -2.54 -20.19
C SER A 297 20.86 -3.69 -19.53
N ASN A 298 21.81 -4.33 -20.23
CA ASN A 298 22.64 -5.36 -19.61
C ASN A 298 23.75 -4.72 -18.77
N SER A 299 24.34 -3.62 -19.26
CA SER A 299 25.41 -2.91 -18.57
C SER A 299 24.97 -2.26 -17.25
N LEU A 300 23.69 -1.86 -17.16
CA LEU A 300 23.10 -1.27 -15.96
C LEU A 300 22.23 -2.24 -15.15
N ASP A 301 22.18 -3.52 -15.55
CA ASP A 301 21.35 -4.54 -14.89
C ASP A 301 19.87 -4.13 -14.75
N ILE A 302 19.28 -3.68 -15.86
CA ILE A 302 17.86 -3.32 -15.96
C ILE A 302 17.21 -4.35 -16.88
N GLN A 303 16.56 -5.34 -16.29
CA GLN A 303 16.04 -6.51 -17.01
C GLN A 303 14.58 -6.77 -16.67
N ILE A 304 13.94 -7.64 -17.46
CA ILE A 304 12.67 -8.25 -17.05
C ILE A 304 12.98 -9.40 -16.10
N PHE A 305 12.29 -9.45 -14.97
CA PHE A 305 12.34 -10.55 -14.02
C PHE A 305 10.92 -11.02 -13.63
N TYR A 306 10.81 -12.11 -12.88
CA TYR A 306 9.56 -12.72 -12.42
C TYR A 306 9.76 -13.41 -11.08
#